data_AF-A0AA51L7H1-F1
#
_entry.id   AF-A0AA51L7H1-F1
#
_cell.length_a   1.000
_cell.length_b   1.000
_cell.length_c   1.000
_cell.angle_alpha   90.00
_cell.angle_beta   90.00
_cell.angle_gamma   90.00
#
_symmetry.space_group_name_H-M   'P 1'
#
loop_
_entity.id
_entity.type
_entity.pdbx_description
1 polymer ?
#
loop_
_entity_poly.entity_id
_entity_poly.type
_entity_poly.pdbx_seq_one_letter_code
_entity_poly.pdbx_strand_id
1 'polypeptide(L)'
;MAKRMVKVAAQINLGVLIIDEIQNVHKAHSGGDERMINFITELVNTIGIPVIVIGTFKAMYLYKKSLAVSRRGIPDMYNENVTSLMLEDSWGWNEFIQNLWDLQYTAKYTPLTDDLKMAMYYQTLGIPDIAVKLFMHVQAKAILNGEEEKITVSLLNDVASKSLRLLQPIFEKIRRGSSISLLDELDDVHLEWDSFNDYFKQASHRVNLYGKAAKDHSRVNQQKNKDSIFNELVQFALNIVSSTELAESLALTVFQASEGMGDKTTMFAHLAQLSLANKLPSSVTEYVNEESGLPKSTKPKKIKPLLEQSDIRFIVNEGLKKGLSTEESLFEAGLVKEYDELPKII
;
A
#
# COMPACT_ATOMS: atom_id res chain seq x y z
N MET A 1 38.46 -5.13 1.86
CA MET A 1 37.85 -5.26 3.20
C MET A 1 36.99 -6.51 3.30
N ALA A 2 36.12 -6.77 2.31
CA ALA A 2 35.26 -7.96 2.24
C ALA A 2 35.98 -9.30 2.51
N LYS A 3 37.13 -9.57 1.89
CA LYS A 3 37.90 -10.82 2.15
C LYS A 3 38.26 -11.07 3.62
N ARG A 4 38.52 -10.01 4.40
CA ARG A 4 38.77 -10.15 5.84
C ARG A 4 37.49 -10.48 6.60
N MET A 5 36.37 -9.88 6.22
CA MET A 5 35.06 -10.18 6.79
C MET A 5 34.65 -11.63 6.52
N VAL A 6 34.91 -12.16 5.32
CA VAL A 6 34.65 -13.59 5.02
C VAL A 6 35.43 -14.51 5.94
N LYS A 7 36.72 -14.21 6.17
CA LYS A 7 37.54 -15.00 7.09
C LYS A 7 36.99 -14.96 8.52
N VAL A 8 36.59 -13.78 9.00
CA VAL A 8 35.99 -13.63 10.33
C VAL A 8 34.65 -14.37 10.41
N ALA A 9 33.77 -14.18 9.43
CA ALA A 9 32.47 -14.84 9.36
C ALA A 9 32.60 -16.37 9.40
N ALA A 10 33.54 -16.93 8.65
CA ALA A 10 33.84 -18.35 8.68
C ALA A 10 34.40 -18.82 10.04
N GLN A 11 35.28 -18.04 10.65
CA GLN A 11 35.89 -18.36 11.95
C GLN A 11 34.89 -18.34 13.11
N ILE A 12 33.88 -17.48 13.05
CA ILE A 12 32.84 -17.38 14.08
C ILE A 12 31.59 -18.21 13.75
N ASN A 13 31.63 -19.00 12.66
CA ASN A 13 30.49 -19.77 12.17
C ASN A 13 29.22 -18.92 11.99
N LEU A 14 29.38 -17.73 11.41
CA LEU A 14 28.27 -16.79 11.20
C LEU A 14 27.24 -17.42 10.25
N GLY A 15 26.01 -17.59 10.72
CA GLY A 15 24.93 -18.17 9.91
C GLY A 15 24.17 -17.16 9.05
N VAL A 16 24.02 -15.92 9.52
CA VAL A 16 23.32 -14.83 8.82
C VAL A 16 23.96 -13.49 9.17
N LEU A 17 24.02 -12.57 8.21
CA LEU A 17 24.44 -11.19 8.43
C LEU A 17 23.23 -10.26 8.27
N ILE A 18 22.79 -9.63 9.36
CA ILE A 18 21.74 -8.61 9.34
C ILE A 18 22.39 -7.24 9.45
N ILE A 19 22.11 -6.35 8.49
CA ILE A 19 22.59 -4.98 8.48
C ILE A 19 21.36 -4.07 8.57
N ASP A 20 21.14 -3.50 9.74
CA ASP A 20 20.07 -2.53 9.96
C ASP A 20 20.55 -1.11 9.66
N GLU A 21 19.59 -0.21 9.39
CA GLU A 21 19.84 1.21 9.17
C GLU A 21 20.90 1.49 8.08
N ILE A 22 20.86 0.74 6.97
CA ILE A 22 21.88 0.79 5.92
C ILE A 22 22.10 2.20 5.34
N GLN A 23 21.09 3.07 5.38
CA GLN A 23 21.19 4.47 4.96
C GLN A 23 22.28 5.24 5.74
N ASN A 24 22.63 4.82 6.95
CA ASN A 24 23.63 5.49 7.79
C ASN A 24 25.07 5.17 7.38
N VAL A 25 25.30 4.14 6.57
CA VAL A 25 26.64 3.75 6.10
C VAL A 25 27.27 4.85 5.22
N HIS A 26 26.46 5.76 4.66
CA HIS A 26 26.89 6.83 3.73
C HIS A 26 27.80 7.85 4.40
N LYS A 27 27.56 8.16 5.68
CA LYS A 27 28.28 9.23 6.40
C LYS A 27 29.72 8.86 6.78
N ALA A 28 30.09 7.58 6.71
CA ALA A 28 31.38 7.10 7.20
C ALA A 28 32.48 7.01 6.12
N HIS A 29 32.14 7.06 4.83
CA HIS A 29 33.09 6.85 3.74
C HIS A 29 33.03 7.98 2.70
N SER A 30 34.10 8.77 2.64
CA SER A 30 34.35 9.94 1.79
C SER A 30 34.47 9.64 0.28
N GLY A 31 33.68 8.71 -0.24
CA GLY A 31 33.69 8.27 -1.64
C GLY A 31 32.33 8.01 -2.27
N GLY A 32 31.24 8.45 -1.63
CA GLY A 32 29.88 8.48 -2.19
C GLY A 32 29.14 7.15 -2.22
N ASP A 33 27.89 7.20 -2.73
CA ASP A 33 26.94 6.07 -2.80
C ASP A 33 27.48 4.88 -3.60
N GLU A 34 28.22 5.14 -4.69
CA GLU A 34 28.70 4.08 -5.60
C GLU A 34 29.70 3.12 -4.94
N ARG A 35 30.58 3.63 -4.07
CA ARG A 35 31.53 2.77 -3.34
C ARG A 35 30.81 1.85 -2.35
N MET A 36 29.76 2.34 -1.71
CA MET A 36 28.97 1.53 -0.80
C MET A 36 28.21 0.45 -1.56
N ILE A 37 27.60 0.79 -2.69
CA ILE A 37 26.87 -0.20 -3.48
C ILE A 37 27.82 -1.30 -3.96
N ASN A 38 29.01 -0.93 -4.45
CA ASN A 38 30.03 -1.90 -4.86
C ASN A 38 30.50 -2.77 -3.68
N PHE A 39 30.66 -2.19 -2.49
CA PHE A 39 31.02 -2.93 -1.29
C PHE A 39 29.94 -3.94 -0.88
N ILE A 40 28.66 -3.54 -0.85
CA ILE A 40 27.56 -4.45 -0.50
C ILE A 40 27.44 -5.56 -1.55
N THR A 41 27.62 -5.23 -2.82
CA THR A 41 27.62 -6.22 -3.92
C THR A 41 28.76 -7.22 -3.75
N GLU A 42 29.99 -6.75 -3.50
CA GLU A 42 31.15 -7.61 -3.25
C GLU A 42 30.94 -8.47 -2.00
N LEU A 43 30.38 -7.88 -0.93
CA LEU A 43 30.12 -8.58 0.32
C LEU A 43 29.14 -9.74 0.12
N VAL A 44 27.96 -9.48 -0.46
CA VAL A 44 26.94 -10.50 -0.71
C VAL A 44 27.48 -11.62 -1.59
N ASN A 45 28.24 -11.28 -2.64
CA ASN A 45 28.81 -12.27 -3.56
C ASN A 45 29.96 -13.09 -2.97
N THR A 46 30.68 -12.57 -1.98
CA THR A 46 31.90 -13.21 -1.46
C THR A 46 31.70 -13.89 -0.10
N ILE A 47 30.79 -13.38 0.74
CA ILE A 47 30.66 -13.83 2.13
C ILE A 47 30.07 -15.25 2.26
N GLY A 48 29.31 -15.71 1.27
CA GLY A 48 28.80 -17.08 1.21
C GLY A 48 27.75 -17.41 2.27
N ILE A 49 27.20 -16.41 2.95
CA ILE A 49 26.12 -16.54 3.95
C ILE A 49 24.95 -15.62 3.58
N PRO A 50 23.72 -15.93 4.00
CA PRO A 50 22.58 -15.04 3.83
C PRO A 50 22.84 -13.65 4.42
N VAL A 51 22.59 -12.61 3.62
CA VAL A 51 22.70 -11.21 4.05
C VAL A 51 21.32 -10.56 3.96
N ILE A 52 20.85 -10.00 5.07
CA ILE A 52 19.59 -9.27 5.18
C ILE A 52 19.93 -7.80 5.41
N VAL A 53 19.44 -6.93 4.54
CA VAL A 53 19.66 -5.48 4.63
C VAL A 53 18.32 -4.83 4.97
N ILE A 54 18.31 -4.03 6.03
CA ILE A 54 17.16 -3.29 6.54
C ILE A 54 17.51 -1.80 6.53
N GLY A 55 16.55 -0.96 6.17
CA GLY A 55 16.71 0.48 6.16
C GLY A 55 15.41 1.20 5.84
N THR A 56 15.45 2.53 5.93
CA THR A 56 14.31 3.39 5.59
C THR A 56 14.24 3.64 4.09
N PHE A 57 13.23 4.38 3.63
CA PHE A 57 13.12 4.75 2.22
C PHE A 57 14.31 5.58 1.71
N LYS A 58 15.10 6.19 2.60
CA LYS A 58 16.40 6.79 2.23
C LYS A 58 17.35 5.79 1.59
N ALA A 59 17.32 4.52 1.97
CA ALA A 59 18.20 3.50 1.41
C ALA A 59 17.82 3.10 -0.03
N MET A 60 16.72 3.60 -0.58
CA MET A 60 16.24 3.24 -1.92
C MET A 60 17.27 3.51 -3.03
N TYR A 61 18.18 4.48 -2.87
CA TYR A 61 19.23 4.76 -3.86
C TYR A 61 20.16 3.55 -4.10
N LEU A 62 20.36 2.69 -3.10
CA LEU A 62 21.18 1.47 -3.22
C LEU A 62 20.63 0.52 -4.29
N TYR A 63 19.31 0.55 -4.47
CA TYR A 63 18.58 -0.33 -5.37
C TYR A 63 18.44 0.26 -6.78
N LYS A 64 18.42 1.59 -6.92
CA LYS A 64 18.22 2.29 -8.21
C LYS A 64 19.34 2.08 -9.25
N LYS A 65 20.61 1.98 -8.83
CA LYS A 65 21.76 2.12 -9.77
C LYS A 65 22.63 0.88 -10.05
N SER A 66 22.88 -0.03 -9.09
CA SER A 66 23.92 -1.07 -9.29
C SER A 66 23.54 -2.48 -8.80
N LEU A 67 22.72 -2.63 -7.76
CA LEU A 67 22.32 -3.98 -7.32
C LEU A 67 21.31 -4.64 -8.27
N ALA A 68 20.47 -3.87 -8.96
CA ALA A 68 19.51 -4.41 -9.93
C ALA A 68 20.18 -5.16 -11.09
N VAL A 69 21.40 -4.76 -11.50
CA VAL A 69 22.17 -5.42 -12.56
C VAL A 69 22.85 -6.69 -12.04
N SER A 70 23.41 -6.64 -10.82
CA SER A 70 24.09 -7.78 -10.19
C SER A 70 23.13 -8.92 -9.82
N ARG A 71 21.85 -8.61 -9.60
CA ARG A 71 20.78 -9.58 -9.26
C ARG A 71 20.08 -10.22 -10.47
N ARG A 72 20.40 -9.80 -11.71
CA ARG A 72 19.78 -10.37 -12.94
C ARG A 72 20.11 -11.85 -13.18
N GLY A 73 21.13 -12.38 -12.50
CA GLY A 73 21.61 -13.75 -12.72
C GLY A 73 20.96 -14.84 -11.86
N ILE A 74 20.21 -14.51 -10.80
CA ILE A 74 19.66 -15.51 -9.88
C ILE A 74 18.24 -15.10 -9.45
N PRO A 75 17.19 -15.49 -10.20
CA PRO A 75 15.81 -15.03 -10.00
C PRO A 75 15.18 -15.34 -8.63
N ASP A 76 15.71 -16.28 -7.84
CA ASP A 76 15.03 -16.79 -6.64
C ASP A 76 15.78 -16.55 -5.30
N MET A 77 16.98 -15.98 -5.32
CA MET A 77 17.76 -15.73 -4.08
C MET A 77 17.49 -14.37 -3.44
N TYR A 78 16.80 -13.46 -4.13
CA TYR A 78 16.60 -12.09 -3.69
C TYR A 78 15.11 -11.76 -3.56
N ASN A 79 14.68 -11.51 -2.33
CA ASN A 79 13.33 -11.03 -2.02
C ASN A 79 13.42 -9.64 -1.40
N GLU A 80 12.71 -8.68 -1.97
CA GLU A 80 12.61 -7.33 -1.43
C GLU A 80 11.22 -7.11 -0.86
N ASN A 81 11.15 -6.71 0.41
CA ASN A 81 9.90 -6.39 1.08
C ASN A 81 9.92 -4.91 1.43
N VAL A 82 9.04 -4.14 0.81
CA VAL A 82 8.87 -2.71 1.08
C VAL A 82 7.59 -2.56 1.89
N THR A 83 7.75 -2.16 3.15
CA THR A 83 6.62 -1.96 4.06
C THR A 83 6.52 -0.49 4.46
N SER A 84 5.30 -0.03 4.68
CA SER A 84 5.01 1.26 5.28
C SER A 84 4.09 1.05 6.49
N LEU A 85 3.38 2.10 6.91
CA LEU A 85 2.38 2.06 7.97
C LEU A 85 1.40 0.89 7.77
N MET A 86 1.12 0.15 8.84
CA MET A 86 0.07 -0.86 8.78
C MET A 86 -1.28 -0.18 8.58
N LEU A 87 -2.19 -0.82 7.85
CA LEU A 87 -3.54 -0.30 7.65
C LEU A 87 -4.42 -0.70 8.85
N GLU A 88 -5.35 0.17 9.23
CA GLU A 88 -6.29 -0.05 10.34
C GLU A 88 -7.06 -1.36 10.20
N ASP A 89 -7.50 -1.63 8.98
CA ASP A 89 -8.29 -2.80 8.58
C ASP A 89 -7.42 -3.99 8.17
N SER A 90 -6.09 -3.88 8.26
CA SER A 90 -5.21 -5.00 7.93
C SER A 90 -5.30 -6.11 8.97
N TRP A 91 -5.23 -7.36 8.51
CA TRP A 91 -5.07 -8.52 9.40
C TRP A 91 -3.86 -8.34 10.34
N GLY A 92 -2.72 -7.86 9.81
CA GLY A 92 -1.50 -7.67 10.60
C GLY A 92 -1.64 -6.67 11.75
N TRP A 93 -2.35 -5.55 11.55
CA TRP A 93 -2.61 -4.60 12.64
C TRP A 93 -3.56 -5.18 13.69
N ASN A 94 -4.62 -5.85 13.26
CA ASN A 94 -5.60 -6.45 14.17
C ASN A 94 -4.96 -7.55 15.03
N GLU A 95 -4.18 -8.42 14.41
CA GLU A 95 -3.42 -9.48 15.09
C GLU A 95 -2.40 -8.88 16.07
N PHE A 96 -1.67 -7.86 15.63
CA PHE A 96 -0.68 -7.17 16.47
C PHE A 96 -1.31 -6.53 17.71
N ILE A 97 -2.41 -5.77 17.55
CA ILE A 97 -3.06 -5.10 18.68
C ILE A 97 -3.72 -6.12 19.62
N GLN A 98 -4.29 -7.21 19.12
CA GLN A 98 -4.83 -8.29 19.96
C GLN A 98 -3.73 -8.88 20.85
N ASN A 99 -2.62 -9.32 20.26
CA ASN A 99 -1.49 -9.87 21.01
C ASN A 99 -0.84 -8.85 21.96
N LEU A 100 -0.76 -7.58 21.57
CA LEU A 100 -0.27 -6.52 22.46
C LEU A 100 -1.19 -6.35 23.67
N TRP A 101 -2.50 -6.53 23.51
CA TRP A 101 -3.48 -6.35 24.57
C TRP A 101 -3.41 -7.42 25.67
N ASP A 102 -2.91 -8.61 25.33
CA ASP A 102 -2.63 -9.68 26.29
C ASP A 102 -1.52 -9.28 27.29
N LEU A 103 -0.68 -8.31 26.93
CA LEU A 103 0.39 -7.77 27.77
C LEU A 103 -0.10 -6.63 28.68
N GLN A 104 -1.30 -6.78 29.25
CA GLN A 104 -1.89 -5.83 30.18
C GLN A 104 -1.46 -6.13 31.63
N TYR A 105 -0.67 -5.23 32.20
CA TYR A 105 -0.11 -5.29 33.55
C TYR A 105 -0.91 -4.49 34.59
N THR A 106 -2.08 -3.97 34.23
CA THR A 106 -2.98 -3.31 35.20
C THR A 106 -3.64 -4.35 36.10
N ALA A 107 -3.92 -3.99 37.36
CA ALA A 107 -4.56 -4.89 38.31
C ALA A 107 -5.96 -5.35 37.85
N LYS A 108 -6.66 -4.50 37.09
CA LYS A 108 -7.94 -4.84 36.46
C LYS A 108 -7.79 -4.96 34.95
N TYR A 109 -8.06 -6.15 34.45
CA TYR A 109 -8.11 -6.39 33.01
C TYR A 109 -9.24 -5.60 32.36
N THR A 110 -8.89 -4.88 31.31
CA THR A 110 -9.81 -4.15 30.44
C THR A 110 -9.87 -4.83 29.09
N PRO A 111 -11.02 -5.37 28.67
CA PRO A 111 -11.17 -5.99 27.35
C PRO A 111 -10.88 -5.01 26.21
N LEU A 112 -10.27 -5.51 25.13
CA LEU A 112 -10.04 -4.75 23.91
C LEU A 112 -11.36 -4.52 23.16
N THR A 113 -11.89 -3.30 23.23
CA THR A 113 -13.07 -2.90 22.44
C THR A 113 -12.67 -2.32 21.09
N ASP A 114 -13.60 -2.25 20.15
CA ASP A 114 -13.35 -1.62 18.84
C ASP A 114 -12.97 -0.14 18.98
N ASP A 115 -13.59 0.58 19.93
CA ASP A 115 -13.24 1.97 20.23
C ASP A 115 -11.77 2.12 20.69
N LEU A 116 -11.28 1.17 21.50
CA LEU A 116 -9.88 1.16 21.95
C LEU A 116 -8.92 0.81 20.80
N LYS A 117 -9.28 -0.13 19.91
CA LYS A 117 -8.51 -0.44 18.71
C LYS A 117 -8.41 0.79 17.79
N MET A 118 -9.54 1.44 17.52
CA MET A 118 -9.60 2.65 16.70
C MET A 118 -8.79 3.78 17.33
N ALA A 119 -8.88 3.96 18.65
CA ALA A 119 -8.09 4.97 19.35
C ALA A 119 -6.58 4.68 19.29
N MET A 120 -6.16 3.42 19.50
CA MET A 120 -4.77 2.99 19.35
C MET A 120 -4.27 3.26 17.93
N TYR A 121 -5.03 2.87 16.90
CA TYR A 121 -4.65 3.11 15.51
C TYR A 121 -4.54 4.60 15.22
N TYR A 122 -5.57 5.37 15.59
CA TYR A 122 -5.60 6.81 15.38
C TYR A 122 -4.35 7.48 15.95
N GLN A 123 -4.01 7.19 17.21
CA GLN A 123 -2.89 7.82 17.91
C GLN A 123 -1.51 7.38 17.42
N THR A 124 -1.39 6.21 16.80
CA THR A 124 -0.09 5.59 16.44
C THR A 124 0.15 5.49 14.93
N LEU A 125 -0.88 5.75 14.12
CA LEU A 125 -0.89 5.56 12.66
C LEU A 125 -0.54 4.14 12.21
N GLY A 126 -0.79 3.13 13.04
CA GLY A 126 -0.45 1.75 12.71
C GLY A 126 1.06 1.45 12.77
N ILE A 127 1.84 2.25 13.53
CA ILE A 127 3.28 2.02 13.74
C ILE A 127 3.46 1.16 15.01
N PRO A 128 3.93 -0.10 14.90
CA PRO A 128 4.02 -1.01 16.05
C PRO A 128 4.85 -0.48 17.22
N ASP A 129 6.05 0.04 16.96
CA ASP A 129 6.94 0.59 17.99
C ASP A 129 6.27 1.70 18.82
N ILE A 130 5.51 2.57 18.16
CA ILE A 130 4.80 3.69 18.78
C ILE A 130 3.60 3.17 19.57
N ALA A 131 2.91 2.16 19.05
CA ALA A 131 1.82 1.50 19.74
C ALA A 131 2.27 0.80 21.03
N VAL A 132 3.39 0.07 21.00
CA VAL A 132 3.98 -0.54 22.21
C VAL A 132 4.30 0.55 23.24
N LYS A 133 5.02 1.60 22.84
CA LYS A 133 5.40 2.70 23.75
C LYS A 133 4.19 3.43 24.32
N LEU A 134 3.18 3.71 23.51
CA LEU A 134 1.93 4.31 23.98
C LEU A 134 1.23 3.39 24.98
N PHE A 135 1.14 2.09 24.68
CA PHE A 135 0.50 1.12 25.56
C PHE A 135 1.22 1.03 26.91
N MET A 136 2.56 0.99 26.92
CA MET A 136 3.36 1.05 28.15
C MET A 136 3.06 2.30 28.98
N HIS A 137 3.01 3.48 28.35
CA HIS A 137 2.72 4.74 29.05
C HIS A 137 1.28 4.80 29.59
N VAL A 138 0.31 4.29 28.83
CA VAL A 138 -1.10 4.25 29.25
C VAL A 138 -1.28 3.39 30.48
N GLN A 139 -0.66 2.20 30.48
CA GLN A 139 -0.68 1.30 31.62
C GLN A 139 0.02 1.90 32.84
N ALA A 140 1.22 2.48 32.67
CA ALA A 140 1.92 3.16 33.74
C ALA A 140 1.08 4.29 34.36
N LYS A 141 0.38 5.06 33.51
CA LYS A 141 -0.51 6.12 33.99
C LYS A 141 -1.75 5.57 34.70
N ALA A 142 -2.33 4.47 34.21
CA ALA A 142 -3.46 3.80 34.86
C ALA A 142 -3.11 3.32 36.26
N ILE A 143 -1.93 2.69 36.42
CA ILE A 143 -1.40 2.19 37.70
C ILE A 143 -1.15 3.35 38.66
N LEU A 144 -0.48 4.42 38.20
CA LEU A 144 -0.19 5.59 39.04
C LEU A 144 -1.43 6.34 39.52
N ASN A 145 -2.54 6.27 38.79
CA ASN A 145 -3.78 6.93 39.18
C ASN A 145 -4.52 6.18 40.31
N GLY A 146 -4.22 4.90 40.56
CA GLY A 146 -4.62 4.15 41.78
C GLY A 146 -6.11 3.88 42.02
N GLU A 147 -7.05 4.48 41.28
CA GLU A 147 -8.49 4.36 41.57
C GLU A 147 -9.12 3.06 41.05
N GLU A 148 -9.05 2.81 39.73
CA GLU A 148 -9.66 1.62 39.12
C GLU A 148 -8.70 0.79 38.25
N GLU A 149 -7.49 1.29 37.99
CA GLU A 149 -6.50 0.72 37.07
C GLU A 149 -7.10 0.19 35.75
N LYS A 150 -7.96 1.00 35.11
CA LYS A 150 -8.59 0.66 33.83
C LYS A 150 -8.02 1.48 32.68
N ILE A 151 -7.92 0.86 31.51
CA ILE A 151 -7.57 1.54 30.27
C ILE A 151 -8.84 2.07 29.62
N THR A 152 -8.99 3.39 29.52
CA THR A 152 -10.12 4.01 28.82
C THR A 152 -9.65 4.78 27.59
N VAL A 153 -10.54 5.00 26.63
CA VAL A 153 -10.25 5.83 25.44
C VAL A 153 -9.82 7.25 25.87
N SER A 154 -10.46 7.80 26.91
CA SER A 154 -10.10 9.10 27.48
C SER A 154 -8.65 9.11 28.01
N LEU A 155 -8.28 8.11 28.81
CA LEU A 155 -6.92 7.96 29.33
C LEU A 155 -5.90 7.80 28.20
N LEU A 156 -6.21 6.96 27.21
CA LEU A 156 -5.37 6.72 26.05
C LEU A 156 -5.10 8.03 25.30
N ASN A 157 -6.15 8.81 25.00
CA ASN A 157 -6.02 10.09 24.31
C ASN A 157 -5.22 11.11 25.14
N ASP A 158 -5.47 11.19 26.45
CA ASP A 158 -4.72 12.08 27.34
C ASP A 158 -3.23 11.74 27.35
N VAL A 159 -2.89 10.46 27.51
CA VAL A 159 -1.50 9.99 27.52
C VAL A 159 -0.85 10.17 26.15
N ALA A 160 -1.57 9.91 25.04
CA ALA A 160 -1.05 10.13 23.70
C ALA A 160 -0.74 11.61 23.43
N SER A 161 -1.60 12.53 23.88
CA SER A 161 -1.37 13.98 23.73
C SER A 161 -0.09 14.46 24.44
N LYS A 162 0.29 13.79 25.53
CA LYS A 162 1.47 14.12 26.33
C LYS A 162 2.72 13.38 25.87
N SER A 163 2.64 12.06 25.76
CA SER A 163 3.79 11.19 25.45
C SER A 163 4.22 11.27 23.99
N LEU A 164 3.29 11.49 23.06
CA LEU A 164 3.58 11.58 21.64
C LEU A 164 3.62 13.04 21.15
N ARG A 165 3.75 14.02 22.06
CA ARG A 165 3.66 15.46 21.75
C ARG A 165 4.55 15.92 20.59
N LEU A 166 5.76 15.37 20.49
CA LEU A 166 6.69 15.69 19.40
C LEU A 166 6.27 15.09 18.04
N LEU A 167 5.53 13.97 18.07
CA LEU A 167 5.06 13.27 16.89
C LEU A 167 3.68 13.75 16.42
N GLN A 168 2.86 14.31 17.30
CA GLN A 168 1.50 14.79 16.98
C GLN A 168 1.47 15.71 15.73
N PRO A 169 2.34 16.73 15.57
CA PRO A 169 2.32 17.57 14.37
C PRO A 169 2.57 16.78 13.09
N ILE A 170 3.48 15.80 13.13
CA ILE A 170 3.81 14.93 12.00
C ILE A 170 2.62 14.03 11.69
N PHE A 171 2.00 13.44 12.72
CA PHE A 171 0.86 12.55 12.54
C PHE A 171 -0.36 13.28 11.99
N GLU A 172 -0.63 14.50 12.46
CA GLU A 172 -1.71 15.32 11.90
C GLU A 172 -1.49 15.63 10.42
N LYS A 173 -0.26 15.97 10.01
CA LYS A 173 0.08 16.17 8.60
C LYS A 173 -0.19 14.91 7.78
N ILE A 174 0.24 13.74 8.26
CA ILE A 174 0.02 12.45 7.59
C ILE A 174 -1.47 12.13 7.47
N ARG A 175 -2.28 12.38 8.52
CA ARG A 175 -3.74 12.15 8.51
C ARG A 175 -4.47 13.08 7.54
N ARG A 176 -4.05 14.36 7.45
CA ARG A 176 -4.67 15.37 6.58
C ARG A 176 -4.35 15.17 5.10
N GLY A 177 -3.45 14.25 4.75
CA GLY A 177 -3.03 14.03 3.36
C GLY A 177 -2.40 15.28 2.72
N SER A 178 -1.84 16.18 3.54
CA SER A 178 -1.25 17.43 3.04
C SER A 178 -0.05 17.12 2.14
N SER A 179 0.02 17.85 1.02
CA SER A 179 0.90 17.61 -0.13
C SER A 179 2.34 17.24 0.22
N ILE A 180 2.90 16.36 -0.60
CA ILE A 180 4.27 15.78 -0.59
C ILE A 180 5.37 16.76 -0.15
N SER A 181 5.27 18.04 -0.51
CA SER A 181 6.34 19.04 -0.34
C SER A 181 6.74 19.41 1.10
N LEU A 182 5.92 19.12 2.12
CA LEU A 182 6.25 19.38 3.55
C LEU A 182 6.65 18.09 4.31
N LEU A 183 6.53 16.94 3.67
CA LEU A 183 6.99 15.64 4.17
C LEU A 183 8.37 15.29 3.60
N ASP A 184 8.86 16.03 2.61
CA ASP A 184 10.23 15.94 2.09
C ASP A 184 11.29 16.24 3.17
N GLU A 185 10.95 16.98 4.24
CA GLU A 185 11.83 17.12 5.42
C GLU A 185 11.94 15.83 6.25
N LEU A 186 11.01 14.88 6.07
CA LEU A 186 11.04 13.52 6.62
C LEU A 186 11.30 12.49 5.51
N ASP A 187 12.49 12.58 4.93
CA ASP A 187 13.08 11.62 3.98
C ASP A 187 12.88 10.12 4.37
N ASP A 188 12.68 9.79 5.65
CA ASP A 188 12.48 8.41 6.12
C ASP A 188 11.05 7.87 5.89
N VAL A 189 10.07 8.75 5.65
CA VAL A 189 8.64 8.40 5.69
C VAL A 189 8.01 8.32 4.30
N HIS A 190 8.61 8.94 3.29
CA HIS A 190 8.03 9.06 1.96
C HIS A 190 8.75 8.20 0.90
N LEU A 191 7.95 7.55 0.04
CA LEU A 191 8.38 6.85 -1.16
C LEU A 191 8.15 7.74 -2.38
N GLU A 192 9.22 8.10 -3.09
CA GLU A 192 9.11 8.73 -4.41
C GLU A 192 8.57 7.74 -5.45
N TRP A 193 7.25 7.73 -5.63
CA TRP A 193 6.57 6.74 -6.46
C TRP A 193 7.00 6.72 -7.93
N ASP A 194 7.36 7.86 -8.53
CA ASP A 194 7.80 7.87 -9.93
C ASP A 194 9.11 7.13 -10.10
N SER A 195 10.10 7.44 -9.26
CA SER A 195 11.37 6.75 -9.28
C SER A 195 11.26 5.28 -8.81
N PHE A 196 10.38 5.00 -7.87
CA PHE A 196 10.11 3.64 -7.41
C PHE A 196 9.41 2.79 -8.47
N ASN A 197 8.49 3.35 -9.26
CA ASN A 197 7.82 2.64 -10.34
C ASN A 197 8.78 2.26 -11.47
N ASP A 198 9.72 3.16 -11.81
CA ASP A 198 10.75 2.85 -12.79
C ASP A 198 11.66 1.72 -12.30
N TYR A 199 12.02 1.73 -11.01
CA TYR A 199 12.72 0.61 -10.38
C TYR A 199 11.90 -0.70 -10.44
N PHE A 200 10.62 -0.64 -10.07
CA PHE A 200 9.72 -1.80 -10.05
C PHE A 200 9.59 -2.44 -11.44
N LYS A 201 9.52 -1.64 -12.51
CA LYS A 201 9.50 -2.12 -13.90
C LYS A 201 10.83 -2.76 -14.34
N GLN A 202 11.94 -2.30 -13.78
CA GLN A 202 13.29 -2.77 -14.13
C GLN A 202 13.75 -3.96 -13.29
N ALA A 203 13.12 -4.20 -12.14
CA ALA A 203 13.45 -5.30 -11.25
C ALA A 203 13.12 -6.65 -11.89
N SER A 204 14.10 -7.56 -11.92
CA SER A 204 13.93 -8.94 -12.42
C SER A 204 13.58 -9.95 -11.32
N HIS A 205 13.51 -9.50 -10.07
CA HIS A 205 13.25 -10.31 -8.87
C HIS A 205 11.94 -9.88 -8.19
N ARG A 206 11.45 -10.69 -7.24
CA ARG A 206 10.19 -10.41 -6.54
C ARG A 206 10.32 -9.24 -5.56
N VAL A 207 9.54 -8.19 -5.80
CA VAL A 207 9.36 -7.05 -4.89
C VAL A 207 7.95 -7.08 -4.33
N ASN A 208 7.82 -7.28 -3.02
CA ASN A 208 6.53 -7.29 -2.32
C ASN A 208 6.30 -5.93 -1.64
N LEU A 209 5.10 -5.38 -1.81
CA LEU A 209 4.66 -4.15 -1.15
C LEU A 209 3.64 -4.49 -0.05
N TYR A 210 3.78 -3.87 1.11
CA TYR A 210 2.88 -4.07 2.25
C TYR A 210 2.37 -2.75 2.85
N GLY A 211 1.25 -2.85 3.56
CA GLY A 211 0.65 -1.73 4.28
C GLY A 211 0.22 -0.58 3.37
N LYS A 212 0.41 0.65 3.86
CA LYS A 212 0.02 1.87 3.14
C LYS A 212 0.70 2.01 1.78
N ALA A 213 1.95 1.55 1.63
CA ALA A 213 2.67 1.60 0.36
C ALA A 213 1.95 0.83 -0.76
N ALA A 214 1.41 -0.36 -0.48
CA ALA A 214 0.66 -1.14 -1.47
C ALA A 214 -0.62 -0.42 -1.94
N LYS A 215 -1.32 0.23 -1.01
CA LYS A 215 -2.55 1.00 -1.30
C LYS A 215 -2.24 2.26 -2.10
N ASP A 216 -1.19 2.98 -1.74
CA ASP A 216 -0.73 4.18 -2.43
C ASP A 216 -0.25 3.85 -3.86
N HIS A 217 0.50 2.76 -4.06
CA HIS A 217 0.88 2.28 -5.38
C HIS A 217 -0.34 2.01 -6.28
N SER A 218 -1.35 1.31 -5.73
CA SER A 218 -2.59 1.01 -6.45
C SER A 218 -3.33 2.30 -6.86
N ARG A 219 -3.37 3.29 -5.96
CA ARG A 219 -3.97 4.61 -6.22
C ARG A 219 -3.22 5.38 -7.31
N VAL A 220 -1.89 5.40 -7.26
CA VAL A 220 -1.04 6.07 -8.27
C VAL A 220 -1.23 5.42 -9.64
N ASN A 221 -1.30 4.11 -9.72
CA ASN A 221 -1.56 3.41 -10.99
C ASN A 221 -2.96 3.69 -11.55
N GLN A 222 -3.98 3.79 -10.69
CA GLN A 222 -5.32 4.21 -11.11
C GLN A 222 -5.33 5.65 -11.64
N GLN A 223 -4.60 6.56 -11.00
CA GLN A 223 -4.45 7.95 -11.47
C GLN A 223 -3.71 8.02 -12.81
N LYS A 224 -2.58 7.32 -12.98
CA LYS A 224 -1.86 7.24 -14.26
C LYS A 224 -2.73 6.66 -15.39
N ASN A 225 -3.54 5.64 -15.09
CA ASN A 225 -4.48 5.09 -16.07
C ASN A 225 -5.55 6.12 -16.45
N LYS A 226 -6.07 6.89 -15.49
CA LYS A 226 -7.00 7.99 -15.75
C LYS A 226 -6.41 9.05 -16.66
N ASP A 227 -5.18 9.49 -16.39
CA ASP A 227 -4.47 10.48 -17.20
C ASP A 227 -4.16 9.94 -18.61
N SER A 228 -3.78 8.67 -18.73
CA SER A 228 -3.57 8.00 -20.02
C SER A 228 -4.86 7.95 -20.85
N ILE A 229 -5.99 7.58 -20.24
CA ILE A 229 -7.30 7.53 -20.91
C ILE A 229 -7.71 8.93 -21.36
N PHE A 230 -7.50 9.94 -20.51
CA PHE A 230 -7.79 11.32 -20.86
C PHE A 230 -6.96 11.78 -22.08
N ASN A 231 -5.66 11.50 -22.08
CA ASN A 231 -4.79 11.84 -23.21
C ASN A 231 -5.17 11.10 -24.50
N GLU A 232 -5.55 9.82 -24.42
CA GLU A 232 -6.06 9.05 -25.57
C GLU A 232 -7.36 9.67 -26.13
N LEU A 233 -8.27 10.13 -25.27
CA LEU A 233 -9.51 10.82 -25.68
C LEU A 233 -9.22 12.17 -26.36
N VAL A 234 -8.28 12.97 -25.83
CA VAL A 234 -7.86 14.23 -26.46
C VAL A 234 -7.27 13.98 -27.85
N GLN A 235 -6.38 12.98 -27.99
CA GLN A 235 -5.79 12.62 -29.29
C GLN A 235 -6.83 12.15 -30.30
N PHE A 236 -7.81 11.36 -29.86
CA PHE A 236 -8.92 10.95 -30.72
C PHE A 236 -9.79 12.13 -31.14
N ALA A 237 -10.09 13.05 -30.22
CA ALA A 237 -10.84 14.26 -30.53
C ALA A 237 -10.11 15.18 -31.52
N LEU A 238 -8.78 15.30 -31.42
CA LEU A 238 -7.94 16.06 -32.37
C LEU A 238 -7.96 15.47 -33.79
N ASN A 239 -8.12 14.14 -33.92
CA ASN A 239 -8.27 13.51 -35.23
C ASN A 239 -9.61 13.86 -35.91
N ILE A 240 -10.60 14.33 -35.14
CA ILE A 240 -11.95 14.66 -35.64
C ILE A 240 -12.16 16.17 -35.72
N VAL A 241 -11.67 16.94 -34.75
CA VAL A 241 -11.92 18.38 -34.58
C VAL A 241 -10.60 19.16 -34.74
N SER A 242 -10.62 20.23 -35.54
CA SER A 242 -9.41 20.98 -35.91
C SER A 242 -8.88 21.94 -34.84
N SER A 243 -9.59 22.12 -33.72
CA SER A 243 -9.22 23.04 -32.64
C SER A 243 -8.86 22.27 -31.36
N THR A 244 -7.68 22.57 -30.81
CA THR A 244 -7.15 21.95 -29.59
C THR A 244 -8.03 22.22 -28.37
N GLU A 245 -8.55 23.43 -28.22
CA GLU A 245 -9.39 23.84 -27.08
C GLU A 245 -10.76 23.11 -27.09
N LEU A 246 -11.31 22.87 -28.29
CA LEU A 246 -12.54 22.09 -28.45
C LEU A 246 -12.31 20.60 -28.20
N ALA A 247 -11.16 20.06 -28.61
CA ALA A 247 -10.81 18.66 -28.35
C ALA A 247 -10.66 18.38 -26.84
N GLU A 248 -10.00 19.27 -26.10
CA GLU A 248 -9.81 19.14 -24.65
C GLU A 248 -11.14 19.26 -23.89
N SER A 249 -12.01 20.21 -24.24
CA SER A 249 -13.31 20.37 -23.60
C SER A 249 -14.25 19.19 -23.86
N LEU A 250 -14.25 18.64 -25.07
CA LEU A 250 -15.02 17.42 -25.38
C LEU A 250 -14.47 16.19 -24.63
N ALA A 251 -13.15 16.03 -24.56
CA ALA A 251 -12.55 14.95 -23.77
C ALA A 251 -12.88 15.10 -22.27
N LEU A 252 -12.84 16.32 -21.72
CA LEU A 252 -13.20 16.61 -20.33
C LEU A 252 -14.65 16.27 -20.01
N THR A 253 -15.59 16.64 -20.88
CA THR A 253 -17.02 16.37 -20.66
C THR A 253 -17.32 14.88 -20.67
N VAL A 254 -16.76 14.13 -21.62
CA VAL A 254 -16.92 12.65 -21.70
C VAL A 254 -16.26 11.96 -20.52
N PHE A 255 -15.07 12.42 -20.13
CA PHE A 255 -14.32 11.85 -19.01
C PHE A 255 -15.03 12.08 -17.67
N GLN A 256 -15.59 13.27 -17.45
CA GLN A 256 -16.38 13.61 -16.26
C GLN A 256 -17.71 12.87 -16.21
N ALA A 257 -18.43 12.77 -17.33
CA ALA A 257 -19.69 12.03 -17.41
C ALA A 257 -19.52 10.53 -17.10
N SER A 258 -18.32 9.99 -17.30
CA SER A 258 -17.98 8.58 -17.05
C SER A 258 -17.28 8.35 -15.71
N GLU A 259 -17.16 9.38 -14.85
CA GLU A 259 -16.39 9.37 -13.59
C GLU A 259 -14.93 8.85 -13.73
N GLY A 260 -14.38 8.85 -14.94
CA GLY A 260 -13.09 8.25 -15.28
C GLY A 260 -13.02 6.72 -15.11
N MET A 261 -14.14 5.99 -15.11
CA MET A 261 -14.20 4.52 -14.97
C MET A 261 -15.17 3.81 -15.93
N GLY A 262 -15.75 4.51 -16.92
CA GLY A 262 -16.56 3.89 -17.97
C GLY A 262 -15.76 2.95 -18.88
N ASP A 263 -16.44 2.11 -19.66
CA ASP A 263 -15.79 1.30 -20.71
C ASP A 263 -15.19 2.24 -21.77
N LYS A 264 -13.91 2.03 -22.13
CA LYS A 264 -13.18 2.86 -23.11
C LYS A 264 -13.97 2.99 -24.41
N THR A 265 -14.58 1.90 -24.87
CA THR A 265 -15.36 1.85 -26.11
C THR A 265 -16.54 2.82 -26.08
N THR A 266 -17.23 2.89 -24.94
CA THR A 266 -18.38 3.80 -24.75
C THR A 266 -17.96 5.27 -24.67
N MET A 267 -16.81 5.56 -24.07
CA MET A 267 -16.26 6.91 -24.03
C MET A 267 -15.86 7.40 -25.43
N PHE A 268 -15.16 6.60 -26.22
CA PHE A 268 -14.79 6.96 -27.59
C PHE A 268 -16.02 7.12 -28.50
N ALA A 269 -17.04 6.27 -28.34
CA ALA A 269 -18.28 6.39 -29.10
C ALA A 269 -19.04 7.69 -28.78
N HIS A 270 -19.16 8.05 -27.50
CA HIS A 270 -19.82 9.28 -27.07
C HIS A 270 -19.03 10.53 -27.50
N LEU A 271 -17.70 10.47 -27.42
CA LEU A 271 -16.81 11.51 -27.93
C LEU A 271 -16.99 11.71 -29.44
N ALA A 272 -17.02 10.63 -30.23
CA ALA A 272 -17.24 10.69 -31.67
C ALA A 272 -18.59 11.34 -32.02
N GLN A 273 -19.66 10.99 -31.28
CA GLN A 273 -20.99 11.58 -31.48
C GLN A 273 -21.00 13.09 -31.24
N LEU A 274 -20.37 13.56 -30.16
CA LEU A 274 -20.27 14.99 -29.85
C LEU A 274 -19.39 15.74 -30.85
N SER A 275 -18.27 15.15 -31.26
CA SER A 275 -17.37 15.74 -32.26
C SER A 275 -17.99 15.83 -33.65
N LEU A 276 -18.88 14.89 -34.03
CA LEU A 276 -19.62 14.93 -35.29
C LEU A 276 -20.77 15.94 -35.27
N ALA A 277 -21.48 16.07 -34.14
CA ALA A 277 -22.53 17.06 -33.98
C ALA A 277 -22.02 18.50 -34.13
N ASN A 278 -20.78 18.77 -33.68
CA ASN A 278 -20.12 20.08 -33.83
C ASN A 278 -19.54 20.36 -35.24
N LYS A 279 -19.65 19.41 -36.19
CA LYS A 279 -19.12 19.56 -37.56
C LYS A 279 -20.14 20.07 -38.58
N LEU A 280 -21.43 20.14 -38.26
CA LEU A 280 -22.43 20.68 -39.19
C LEU A 280 -22.53 22.21 -39.07
N PRO A 281 -22.56 22.95 -40.20
CA PRO A 281 -22.72 24.40 -40.16
C PRO A 281 -24.15 24.79 -39.77
N SER A 282 -24.26 25.69 -38.80
CA SER A 282 -25.50 26.19 -38.19
C SER A 282 -26.44 26.86 -39.20
N SER A 283 -27.74 26.55 -39.14
CA SER A 283 -28.78 27.54 -39.44
C SER A 283 -30.17 27.19 -38.84
N VAL A 284 -30.75 28.22 -38.21
CA VAL A 284 -32.15 28.47 -37.79
C VAL A 284 -32.60 27.97 -36.38
N THR A 285 -32.54 28.90 -35.43
CA THR A 285 -33.54 29.34 -34.40
C THR A 285 -34.92 28.64 -34.42
N GLU A 286 -35.68 28.39 -33.33
CA GLU A 286 -35.95 29.05 -32.05
C GLU A 286 -36.72 28.09 -31.10
N TYR A 287 -36.65 28.40 -29.80
CA TYR A 287 -37.30 27.87 -28.57
C TYR A 287 -38.52 26.92 -28.63
N VAL A 288 -38.53 25.90 -27.74
CA VAL A 288 -39.49 25.81 -26.61
C VAL A 288 -38.80 25.14 -25.41
N ASN A 289 -38.88 25.80 -24.26
CA ASN A 289 -38.60 25.25 -22.93
C ASN A 289 -39.62 24.17 -22.58
N GLU A 290 -39.17 22.93 -22.35
CA GLU A 290 -39.88 22.01 -21.46
C GLU A 290 -38.91 21.47 -20.41
N GLU A 291 -39.03 22.03 -19.21
CA GLU A 291 -38.64 21.35 -17.98
C GLU A 291 -39.38 20.02 -17.89
N SER A 292 -38.77 18.95 -18.40
CA SER A 292 -39.16 17.59 -18.05
C SER A 292 -38.00 16.96 -17.30
N GLY A 293 -38.10 16.93 -15.97
CA GLY A 293 -37.17 16.20 -15.13
C GLY A 293 -37.07 14.76 -15.60
N LEU A 294 -35.86 14.33 -15.96
CA LEU A 294 -35.57 12.93 -16.23
C LEU A 294 -35.77 12.10 -14.96
N PRO A 295 -36.34 10.89 -15.08
CA PRO A 295 -36.82 10.10 -13.95
C PRO A 295 -35.69 9.76 -12.98
N LYS A 296 -35.98 9.86 -11.67
CA LYS A 296 -35.08 9.41 -10.60
C LYS A 296 -34.57 8.01 -10.93
N SER A 297 -33.29 7.90 -11.26
CA SER A 297 -32.62 6.60 -11.40
C SER A 297 -32.68 5.91 -10.04
N THR A 298 -33.52 4.88 -9.94
CA THR A 298 -33.50 3.93 -8.84
C THR A 298 -32.11 3.32 -8.78
N LYS A 299 -31.44 3.45 -7.62
CA LYS A 299 -30.10 2.88 -7.35
C LYS A 299 -29.97 1.51 -8.04
N PRO A 300 -28.95 1.29 -8.89
CA PRO A 300 -28.78 -0.02 -9.51
C PRO A 300 -28.58 -1.03 -8.38
N LYS A 301 -29.47 -2.03 -8.30
CA LYS A 301 -29.22 -3.20 -7.45
C LYS A 301 -27.88 -3.77 -7.91
N LYS A 302 -26.90 -3.84 -7.00
CA LYS A 302 -25.62 -4.51 -7.24
C LYS A 302 -25.89 -5.87 -7.86
N ILE A 303 -25.65 -6.02 -9.15
CA ILE A 303 -25.71 -7.31 -9.83
C ILE A 303 -24.52 -8.08 -9.29
N LYS A 304 -24.78 -9.09 -8.45
CA LYS A 304 -23.74 -10.02 -8.03
C LYS A 304 -23.24 -10.72 -9.31
N PRO A 305 -21.92 -10.85 -9.50
CA PRO A 305 -21.39 -11.56 -10.67
C PRO A 305 -22.01 -12.96 -10.73
N LEU A 306 -22.39 -13.42 -11.93
CA LEU A 306 -22.75 -14.82 -12.16
C LEU A 306 -21.48 -15.65 -11.93
N LEU A 307 -21.35 -16.20 -10.72
CA LEU A 307 -20.26 -17.09 -10.38
C LEU A 307 -20.64 -18.48 -10.87
N GLU A 308 -19.76 -19.10 -11.66
CA GLU A 308 -19.92 -20.50 -12.07
C GLU A 308 -19.80 -21.43 -10.85
N GLN A 309 -20.43 -22.60 -10.91
CA GLN A 309 -20.48 -23.53 -9.77
C GLN A 309 -19.10 -24.04 -9.33
N SER A 310 -18.11 -23.99 -10.22
CA SER A 310 -16.71 -24.37 -9.96
C SER A 310 -15.84 -23.22 -9.45
N ASP A 311 -16.35 -21.99 -9.35
CA ASP A 311 -15.58 -20.85 -8.81
C ASP A 311 -15.42 -21.00 -7.28
N ILE A 312 -14.19 -20.88 -6.81
CA ILE A 312 -13.81 -20.93 -5.39
C ILE A 312 -14.67 -19.95 -4.55
N ARG A 313 -14.99 -18.77 -5.11
CA ARG A 313 -15.81 -17.76 -4.45
C ARG A 313 -17.28 -18.16 -4.36
N PHE A 314 -17.78 -18.99 -5.29
CA PHE A 314 -19.13 -19.55 -5.21
C PHE A 314 -19.20 -20.62 -4.11
N ILE A 315 -18.22 -21.53 -4.11
CA ILE A 315 -18.11 -22.63 -3.16
C ILE A 315 -18.01 -22.11 -1.73
N VAL A 316 -17.13 -21.14 -1.48
CA VAL A 316 -16.97 -20.52 -0.16
C VAL A 316 -18.23 -19.77 0.27
N ASN A 317 -18.91 -19.07 -0.64
CA ASN A 317 -20.16 -18.37 -0.31
C ASN A 317 -21.32 -19.33 0.00
N GLU A 318 -21.40 -20.48 -0.67
CA GLU A 318 -22.38 -21.53 -0.35
C GLU A 318 -22.05 -22.22 0.99
N GLY A 319 -20.78 -22.50 1.25
CA GLY A 319 -20.35 -23.07 2.53
C GLY A 319 -20.59 -22.13 3.72
N LEU A 320 -20.34 -20.84 3.56
CA LEU A 320 -20.65 -19.82 4.57
C LEU A 320 -22.16 -19.73 4.87
N LYS A 321 -23.04 -19.93 3.87
CA LYS A 321 -24.50 -20.01 4.10
C LYS A 321 -24.90 -21.27 4.89
N LYS A 322 -24.11 -22.33 4.80
CA LYS A 322 -24.29 -23.58 5.55
C LYS A 322 -23.61 -23.56 6.93
N GLY A 323 -22.93 -22.46 7.28
CA GLY A 323 -22.24 -22.30 8.55
C GLY A 323 -20.86 -22.97 8.62
N LEU A 324 -20.31 -23.40 7.47
CA LEU A 324 -18.98 -23.99 7.36
C LEU A 324 -17.91 -22.89 7.29
N SER A 325 -16.73 -23.17 7.82
CA SER A 325 -15.56 -22.33 7.61
C SER A 325 -15.10 -22.38 6.15
N THR A 326 -14.31 -21.38 5.74
CA THR A 326 -13.73 -21.32 4.39
C THR A 326 -12.95 -22.59 4.06
N GLU A 327 -12.20 -23.13 5.02
CA GLU A 327 -11.36 -24.32 4.84
C GLU A 327 -12.21 -25.58 4.66
N GLU A 328 -13.23 -25.79 5.51
CA GLU A 328 -14.16 -26.91 5.39
C GLU A 328 -14.93 -26.88 4.06
N SER A 329 -15.34 -25.68 3.63
CA SER A 329 -16.06 -25.48 2.36
C SER A 329 -15.21 -25.86 1.15
N LEU A 330 -13.91 -25.60 1.21
CA LEU A 330 -12.96 -25.95 0.14
C LEU A 330 -12.51 -27.41 0.21
N PHE A 331 -12.51 -27.99 1.41
CA PHE A 331 -12.28 -29.40 1.64
C PHE A 331 -13.42 -30.26 1.08
N GLU A 332 -14.67 -29.89 1.33
CA GLU A 332 -15.86 -30.57 0.75
C GLU A 332 -15.89 -30.49 -0.78
N ALA A 333 -15.37 -29.40 -1.36
CA ALA A 333 -15.26 -29.23 -2.80
C ALA A 333 -14.03 -29.94 -3.42
N GLY A 334 -13.20 -30.62 -2.61
CA GLY A 334 -12.01 -31.35 -3.05
C GLY A 334 -10.87 -30.46 -3.56
N LEU A 335 -10.90 -29.16 -3.25
CA LEU A 335 -9.88 -28.18 -3.66
C LEU A 335 -8.73 -28.06 -2.65
N VAL A 336 -8.98 -28.51 -1.41
CA VAL A 336 -8.00 -28.60 -0.33
C VAL A 336 -8.02 -30.02 0.21
N LYS A 337 -6.85 -30.59 0.48
CA LYS A 337 -6.68 -31.95 1.03
C LYS A 337 -5.83 -31.90 2.29
N GLU A 338 -5.98 -32.90 3.14
CA GLU A 338 -5.12 -33.04 4.32
C GLU A 338 -3.68 -33.35 3.89
N TYR A 339 -2.73 -32.92 4.71
CA TYR A 339 -1.30 -33.07 4.49
C TYR A 339 -0.88 -34.53 4.18
N ASP A 340 -1.58 -35.50 4.76
CA ASP A 340 -1.31 -36.94 4.62
C ASP A 340 -1.68 -37.51 3.23
N GLU A 341 -2.43 -36.78 2.40
CA GLU A 341 -2.81 -37.18 1.03
C GLU A 341 -1.89 -36.63 -0.06
N LEU A 342 -0.88 -35.82 0.29
CA LEU A 342 0.13 -35.40 -0.68
C LEU A 342 0.99 -36.62 -1.05
N PRO A 343 1.17 -36.95 -2.35
CA PRO A 343 2.09 -38.01 -2.72
C PRO A 343 3.47 -37.66 -2.15
N LYS A 344 4.07 -38.60 -1.41
CA LYS A 344 5.46 -38.50 -0.94
C LYS A 344 6.39 -38.48 -2.16
N ILE A 345 6.52 -37.30 -2.76
CA ILE A 345 7.53 -37.00 -3.75
C ILE A 345 8.80 -36.75 -2.93
N ILE A 346 9.55 -37.83 -2.72
CA ILE A 346 10.97 -37.79 -2.34
C ILE A 346 11.78 -37.62 -3.63
#